data_AF-X1AVB4-F1
#
_entry.id   AF-X1AVB4-F1
#
_cell.length_a   1.000
_cell.length_b   1.000
_cell.length_c   1.000
_cell.angle_alpha   90.00
_cell.angle_beta   90.00
_cell.angle_gamma   90.00
#
_symmetry.space_group_name_H-M   'P 1'
#
loop_
_entity.id
_entity.type
_entity.pdbx_description
1 polymer ?
#
loop_
_entity_poly.entity_id
_entity_poly.type
_entity_poly.pdbx_seq_one_letter_code
_entity_poly.pdbx_strand_id
1 'polypeptide(L)'
;TSRSEGVIVLEHWQGNRTPFVDPYSRGVIRGLSLKHTPIHIYRAIMEGVAYGTEVILRVIKENKYNIKEIIACGGTTKSKLWLQIYADVTGLPIKTTTTPEAAALGSAILGAVAAGKYGSIIEAAGKMVKFKDIITPDMNNHNKYKFFVNQYEKTYLSLKDSMYEIDKYISNL
;
A
#
# COMPACT_ATOMS: atom_id res chain seq x y z
N THR A 1 -1.50 -0.08 -19.26
CA THR A 1 -2.26 1.17 -19.05
C THR A 1 -2.86 1.08 -17.67
N SER A 2 -2.90 2.16 -16.87
CA SER A 2 -3.67 2.08 -15.62
C SER A 2 -5.10 1.72 -16.02
N ARG A 3 -5.66 0.68 -15.40
CA ARG A 3 -6.99 0.19 -15.82
C ARG A 3 -8.11 1.12 -15.35
N SER A 4 -7.74 2.19 -14.65
CA SER A 4 -8.57 3.32 -14.24
C SER A 4 -8.74 4.39 -15.33
N GLU A 5 -8.17 4.23 -16.52
CA GLU A 5 -8.39 5.11 -17.69
C GLU A 5 -7.97 6.59 -17.48
N GLY A 6 -7.05 6.82 -16.54
CA GLY A 6 -6.52 8.15 -16.21
C GLY A 6 -7.09 8.73 -14.91
N VAL A 7 -8.04 8.05 -14.26
CA VAL A 7 -8.52 8.45 -12.93
C VAL A 7 -7.45 8.18 -11.88
N ILE A 8 -7.16 9.19 -11.06
CA ILE A 8 -6.24 9.09 -9.93
C ILE A 8 -7.03 9.36 -8.66
N VAL A 9 -6.84 8.50 -7.68
CA VAL A 9 -7.41 8.66 -6.35
C VAL A 9 -6.30 8.86 -5.34
N LEU A 10 -6.40 9.95 -4.59
CA LEU A 10 -5.66 10.16 -3.34
C LEU A 10 -6.55 9.64 -2.22
N GLU A 11 -6.20 8.52 -1.59
CA GLU A 11 -7.06 7.81 -0.62
C GLU A 11 -6.99 8.35 0.81
N HIS A 12 -6.58 9.61 1.00
CA HIS A 12 -6.39 10.24 2.30
C HIS A 12 -7.72 10.58 3.01
N TRP A 13 -8.69 9.67 2.99
CA TRP A 13 -10.03 9.83 3.56
C TRP A 13 -10.02 10.14 5.07
N GLN A 14 -8.97 9.75 5.77
CA GLN A 14 -8.77 9.98 7.21
C GLN A 14 -7.42 10.67 7.48
N GLY A 15 -6.99 11.57 6.60
CA GLY A 15 -5.63 12.11 6.63
C GLY A 15 -4.60 11.12 6.07
N ASN A 16 -3.35 11.50 6.15
CA ASN A 16 -2.21 10.67 5.80
C ASN A 16 -1.26 10.56 6.99
N ARG A 17 -0.91 9.33 7.39
CA ARG A 17 0.13 9.11 8.41
C ARG A 17 1.52 9.06 7.80
N THR A 18 1.71 8.21 6.79
CA THR A 18 3.00 8.00 6.13
C THR A 18 2.74 8.01 4.63
N PRO A 19 3.60 8.66 3.82
CA PRO A 19 4.85 9.32 4.20
C PRO A 19 4.70 10.80 4.59
N PHE A 20 3.53 11.41 4.39
CA PHE A 20 3.40 12.87 4.49
C PHE A 20 3.15 13.39 5.90
N VAL A 21 2.67 12.55 6.82
CA VAL A 21 2.40 12.93 8.22
C VAL A 21 1.47 14.15 8.30
N ASP A 22 0.37 14.08 7.56
CA ASP A 22 -0.56 15.19 7.39
C ASP A 22 -1.99 14.77 7.80
N PRO A 23 -2.45 15.12 9.02
CA PRO A 23 -3.81 14.79 9.47
C PRO A 23 -4.90 15.58 8.74
N TYR A 24 -4.54 16.65 8.04
CA TYR A 24 -5.47 17.54 7.34
C TYR A 24 -5.65 17.17 5.87
N SER A 25 -4.81 16.27 5.35
CA SER A 25 -4.98 15.76 4.00
C SER A 25 -6.36 15.12 3.82
N ARG A 26 -6.99 15.34 2.67
CA ARG A 26 -8.30 14.78 2.34
C ARG A 26 -8.26 14.03 1.03
N GLY A 27 -9.13 13.03 0.89
CA GLY A 27 -9.14 12.23 -0.31
C GLY A 27 -9.65 13.00 -1.52
N VAL A 28 -9.12 12.65 -2.70
CA VAL A 28 -9.37 13.34 -3.97
C VAL A 28 -9.60 12.31 -5.06
N ILE A 29 -10.59 12.54 -5.90
CA ILE A 29 -10.77 11.82 -7.17
C ILE A 29 -10.58 12.84 -8.29
N ARG A 30 -9.58 12.64 -9.16
CA ARG A 30 -9.33 13.53 -10.30
C ARG A 30 -9.14 12.76 -11.61
N GLY A 31 -9.34 13.46 -12.72
CA GLY A 31 -9.22 12.88 -14.08
C GLY A 31 -10.50 12.24 -14.61
N LEU A 32 -11.66 12.52 -14.00
CA LEU A 32 -12.95 12.03 -14.47
C LEU A 32 -13.33 12.64 -15.83
N SER A 33 -14.10 11.87 -16.59
CA SER A 33 -14.69 12.23 -17.89
C SER A 33 -15.86 11.29 -18.18
N LEU A 34 -16.68 11.60 -19.19
CA LEU A 34 -17.95 10.90 -19.45
C LEU A 34 -17.80 9.40 -19.79
N LYS A 35 -16.61 8.93 -20.15
CA LYS A 35 -16.35 7.49 -20.40
C LYS A 35 -16.21 6.67 -19.12
N HIS A 36 -15.96 7.32 -17.98
CA HIS A 36 -15.69 6.62 -16.74
C HIS A 36 -16.98 6.12 -16.09
N THR A 37 -16.84 4.98 -15.43
CA THR A 37 -17.93 4.27 -14.74
C THR A 37 -17.44 3.90 -13.34
N PRO A 38 -18.32 3.43 -12.43
CA PRO A 38 -17.92 3.07 -11.06
C PRO A 38 -16.75 2.07 -10.99
N ILE A 39 -16.59 1.18 -11.98
CA ILE A 39 -15.46 0.23 -12.04
C ILE A 39 -14.11 0.95 -12.14
N HIS A 40 -14.06 2.08 -12.85
CA HIS A 40 -12.83 2.85 -13.05
C HIS A 40 -12.44 3.55 -11.74
N ILE A 41 -13.42 4.09 -11.02
CA ILE A 41 -13.21 4.70 -9.71
C ILE A 41 -12.78 3.65 -8.69
N TYR A 42 -13.46 2.50 -8.64
CA TYR A 42 -13.08 1.39 -7.76
C TYR A 42 -11.65 0.92 -8.04
N ARG A 43 -11.30 0.76 -9.32
CA ARG A 43 -9.94 0.42 -9.74
C ARG A 43 -8.94 1.48 -9.31
N ALA A 44 -9.26 2.77 -9.49
CA ALA A 44 -8.41 3.88 -9.10
C ALA A 44 -8.21 3.95 -7.58
N ILE A 45 -9.21 3.61 -6.77
CA ILE A 45 -9.07 3.48 -5.31
C ILE A 45 -8.06 2.39 -4.98
N MET A 46 -8.21 1.18 -5.56
CA MET A 46 -7.27 0.08 -5.32
C MET A 46 -5.84 0.45 -5.72
N GLU A 47 -5.69 1.14 -6.85
CA GLU A 47 -4.41 1.65 -7.36
C GLU A 47 -3.84 2.76 -6.46
N GLY A 48 -4.67 3.69 -5.96
CA GLY A 48 -4.29 4.75 -5.03
C GLY A 48 -3.59 4.21 -3.78
N VAL A 49 -4.20 3.21 -3.14
CA VAL A 49 -3.59 2.57 -1.94
C VAL A 49 -2.22 1.94 -2.25
N ALA A 50 -2.08 1.34 -3.44
CA ALA A 50 -0.80 0.79 -3.88
C ALA A 50 0.21 1.90 -4.20
N TYR A 51 -0.22 3.03 -4.78
CA TYR A 51 0.62 4.20 -5.01
C TYR A 51 1.14 4.76 -3.69
N GLY A 52 0.27 4.97 -2.70
CA GLY A 52 0.69 5.40 -1.37
C GLY A 52 1.77 4.51 -0.77
N THR A 53 1.64 3.19 -0.94
CA THR A 53 2.68 2.23 -0.51
C THR A 53 3.99 2.40 -1.26
N GLU A 54 3.97 2.57 -2.58
CA GLU A 54 5.19 2.86 -3.36
C GLU A 54 5.86 4.17 -2.91
N VAL A 55 5.11 5.22 -2.59
CA VAL A 55 5.71 6.46 -2.05
C VAL A 55 6.42 6.19 -0.71
N ILE A 56 5.84 5.35 0.16
CA ILE A 56 6.51 4.92 1.40
C ILE A 56 7.81 4.16 1.08
N LEU A 57 7.78 3.23 0.13
CA LEU A 57 8.96 2.45 -0.27
C LEU A 57 10.07 3.35 -0.86
N ARG A 58 9.71 4.40 -1.60
CA ARG A 58 10.67 5.41 -2.10
C ARG A 58 11.39 6.11 -0.96
N VAL A 59 10.66 6.57 0.06
CA VAL A 59 11.26 7.19 1.26
C VAL A 59 12.18 6.21 1.99
N ILE A 60 11.79 4.94 2.15
CA ILE A 60 12.65 3.92 2.76
C ILE A 60 13.94 3.72 1.96
N LYS A 61 13.84 3.67 0.62
CA LYS A 61 14.98 3.51 -0.28
C LYS A 61 15.91 4.71 -0.28
N GLU A 62 15.39 5.93 -0.20
CA GLU A 62 16.18 7.16 -0.02
C GLU A 62 17.02 7.12 1.26
N ASN A 63 16.49 6.46 2.31
CA ASN A 63 17.20 6.18 3.56
C ASN A 63 18.16 4.97 3.47
N LYS A 64 18.52 4.54 2.25
CA LYS A 64 19.50 3.48 1.94
C LYS A 64 19.12 2.07 2.40
N TYR A 65 17.85 1.82 2.71
CA TYR A 65 17.35 0.47 2.98
C TYR A 65 16.92 -0.21 1.68
N ASN A 66 17.45 -1.41 1.45
CA ASN A 66 17.08 -2.22 0.29
C ASN A 66 15.95 -3.18 0.62
N ILE A 67 14.83 -3.05 -0.08
CA ILE A 67 13.63 -3.89 0.09
C ILE A 67 13.61 -4.91 -1.04
N LYS A 68 13.53 -6.19 -0.68
CA LYS A 68 13.59 -7.30 -1.64
C LYS A 68 12.22 -7.91 -1.95
N GLU A 69 11.29 -7.82 -1.01
CA GLU A 69 9.97 -8.43 -1.09
C GLU A 69 9.00 -7.79 -0.08
N ILE A 70 7.71 -7.99 -0.33
CA ILE A 70 6.63 -7.59 0.58
C ILE A 70 5.95 -8.86 1.08
N ILE A 71 5.75 -8.97 2.40
CA ILE A 71 4.92 -10.02 2.99
C ILE A 71 3.56 -9.42 3.30
N ALA A 72 2.52 -9.87 2.59
CA ALA A 72 1.15 -9.43 2.78
C ALA A 72 0.39 -10.36 3.73
N CYS A 73 -0.33 -9.76 4.67
CA CYS A 73 -1.23 -10.45 5.60
C CYS A 73 -2.55 -9.69 5.73
N GLY A 74 -3.56 -10.31 6.37
CA GLY A 74 -4.87 -9.69 6.58
C GLY A 74 -5.79 -9.71 5.36
N GLY A 75 -6.87 -8.92 5.41
CA GLY A 75 -7.99 -9.00 4.47
C GLY A 75 -7.64 -8.72 3.01
N THR A 76 -6.62 -7.90 2.74
CA THR A 76 -6.16 -7.57 1.38
C THR A 76 -5.67 -8.80 0.61
N THR A 77 -5.19 -9.84 1.31
CA THR A 77 -4.71 -11.09 0.71
C THR A 77 -5.82 -11.91 0.02
N LYS A 78 -7.09 -11.62 0.31
CA LYS A 78 -8.24 -12.28 -0.35
C LYS A 78 -8.43 -11.85 -1.80
N SER A 79 -7.86 -10.71 -2.22
CA SER A 79 -7.98 -10.20 -3.59
C SER A 79 -6.71 -10.41 -4.39
N LYS A 80 -6.69 -11.44 -5.25
CA LYS A 80 -5.57 -11.69 -6.19
C LYS A 80 -5.29 -10.47 -7.08
N LEU A 81 -6.35 -9.79 -7.51
CA LEU A 81 -6.23 -8.58 -8.32
C LEU A 81 -5.48 -7.48 -7.57
N TRP A 82 -5.82 -7.26 -6.29
CA TRP A 82 -5.18 -6.21 -5.52
C TRP A 82 -3.72 -6.53 -5.23
N LEU A 83 -3.41 -7.78 -4.89
CA LEU A 83 -2.03 -8.24 -4.73
C LEU A 83 -1.21 -8.03 -6.02
N GLN A 84 -1.78 -8.31 -7.20
CA GLN A 84 -1.09 -8.03 -8.46
C GLN A 84 -0.88 -6.53 -8.69
N ILE A 85 -1.85 -5.67 -8.34
CA ILE A 85 -1.67 -4.21 -8.41
C ILE A 85 -0.49 -3.79 -7.53
N TYR A 86 -0.43 -4.24 -6.28
CA TYR A 86 0.68 -3.92 -5.39
C TYR A 86 2.02 -4.40 -5.96
N ALA A 87 2.08 -5.63 -6.48
CA ALA A 87 3.31 -6.17 -7.05
C ALA A 87 3.76 -5.30 -8.24
N ASP A 88 2.85 -5.06 -9.19
CA ASP A 88 3.15 -4.25 -10.37
C ASP A 88 3.54 -2.82 -10.00
N VAL A 89 2.82 -2.16 -9.08
CA VAL A 89 3.10 -0.77 -8.66
C VAL A 89 4.47 -0.68 -7.98
N THR A 90 4.76 -1.55 -7.03
CA THR A 90 5.99 -1.51 -6.23
C THR A 90 7.20 -2.12 -6.94
N GLY A 91 6.98 -2.94 -7.96
CA GLY A 91 8.05 -3.70 -8.63
C GLY A 91 8.67 -4.78 -7.74
N LEU A 92 7.99 -5.17 -6.66
CA LEU A 92 8.47 -6.16 -5.69
C LEU A 92 7.59 -7.41 -5.71
N PRO A 93 8.17 -8.61 -5.50
CA PRO A 93 7.39 -9.82 -5.28
C PRO A 93 6.62 -9.72 -3.95
N ILE A 94 5.38 -10.18 -3.97
CA ILE A 94 4.51 -10.23 -2.79
C ILE A 94 4.29 -11.67 -2.37
N LYS A 95 4.62 -11.98 -1.12
CA LYS A 95 4.37 -13.28 -0.51
C LYS A 95 3.16 -13.21 0.42
N THR A 96 2.34 -14.24 0.42
CA THR A 96 1.27 -14.42 1.41
C THR A 96 1.58 -15.61 2.30
N THR A 97 1.11 -15.57 3.55
CA THR A 97 1.26 -16.67 4.51
C THR A 97 0.06 -17.60 4.47
N THR A 98 0.26 -18.88 4.82
CA THR A 98 -0.85 -19.84 5.00
C THR A 98 -1.76 -19.44 6.16
N THR A 99 -1.19 -18.77 7.16
CA THR A 99 -1.90 -18.24 8.33
C THR A 99 -2.28 -16.77 8.07
N PRO A 100 -3.57 -16.44 7.94
CA PRO A 100 -4.00 -15.06 7.71
C PRO A 100 -3.79 -14.15 8.93
N GLU A 101 -3.84 -14.70 10.14
CA GLU A 101 -3.68 -14.00 11.43
C GLU A 101 -2.19 -13.83 11.80
N ALA A 102 -1.48 -12.97 11.08
CA ALA A 102 -0.05 -12.74 11.30
C ALA A 102 0.30 -12.31 12.74
N ALA A 103 -0.54 -11.49 13.38
CA ALA A 103 -0.33 -11.05 14.76
C ALA A 103 -0.39 -12.22 15.76
N ALA A 104 -1.43 -13.07 15.64
CA ALA A 104 -1.58 -14.24 16.50
C ALA A 104 -0.42 -15.24 16.32
N LEU A 105 0.01 -15.45 15.06
CA LEU A 105 1.18 -16.27 14.77
C LEU A 105 2.46 -15.70 15.39
N GLY A 106 2.65 -14.37 15.33
CA GLY A 106 3.76 -13.68 15.99
C GLY A 106 3.77 -13.89 17.51
N SER A 107 2.62 -13.74 18.17
CA SER A 107 2.48 -14.03 19.60
C SER A 107 2.80 -15.49 19.94
N ALA A 108 2.35 -16.43 19.11
CA ALA A 108 2.65 -17.86 19.30
C ALA A 108 4.14 -18.17 19.12
N ILE A 109 4.82 -17.52 18.17
CA ILE A 109 6.28 -17.62 17.98
C ILE A 109 7.01 -17.17 19.24
N LEU A 110 6.65 -16.01 19.79
CA LEU A 110 7.25 -15.49 21.02
C LEU A 110 7.00 -16.43 22.20
N GLY A 111 5.77 -16.93 22.36
CA GLY A 111 5.43 -17.90 23.40
C GLY A 111 6.20 -19.21 23.29
N ALA A 112 6.42 -19.72 22.07
CA ALA A 112 7.19 -20.94 21.85
C ALA A 112 8.67 -20.77 22.23
N VAL A 113 9.26 -19.60 21.96
CA VAL A 113 10.63 -19.28 22.39
C VAL A 113 10.70 -19.13 23.91
N ALA A 114 9.76 -18.40 24.52
CA ALA A 114 9.72 -18.24 25.98
C ALA A 114 9.53 -19.58 26.72
N ALA A 115 8.81 -20.54 26.13
CA ALA A 115 8.64 -21.89 26.65
C ALA A 115 9.86 -22.81 26.42
N GLY A 116 10.94 -22.31 25.81
CA GLY A 116 12.15 -23.09 25.53
C GLY A 116 12.01 -24.10 24.38
N LYS A 117 10.93 -24.05 23.59
CA LYS A 117 10.71 -24.96 22.46
C LYS A 117 11.65 -24.67 21.27
N TYR A 118 12.04 -23.41 21.11
CA TYR A 118 13.01 -22.96 20.11
C TYR A 118 14.03 -22.06 20.80
N GLY A 119 15.28 -22.06 20.33
CA GLY A 119 16.37 -21.29 20.92
C GLY A 119 16.35 -19.82 20.56
N SER A 120 15.60 -19.42 19.53
CA SER A 120 15.48 -18.01 19.13
C SER A 120 14.19 -17.72 18.34
N ILE A 121 13.84 -16.43 18.26
CA ILE A 121 12.72 -15.94 17.44
C ILE A 121 12.93 -16.27 15.96
N ILE A 122 14.18 -16.14 15.47
CA ILE A 122 14.52 -16.41 14.06
C ILE A 122 14.29 -17.89 13.73
N GLU A 123 14.76 -18.79 14.59
CA GLU A 123 14.53 -20.22 14.44
C GLU A 123 13.04 -20.57 14.45
N ALA A 124 12.32 -20.07 15.46
CA ALA A 124 10.89 -20.30 15.60
C ALA A 124 10.11 -19.78 14.37
N ALA A 125 10.39 -18.56 13.91
CA ALA A 125 9.78 -18.00 12.71
C ALA A 125 10.06 -18.84 11.46
N GLY A 126 11.31 -19.30 11.28
CA GLY A 126 11.69 -20.16 10.16
C GLY A 126 11.00 -21.52 10.14
N LYS A 127 10.53 -22.02 11.29
CA LYS A 127 9.77 -23.28 11.41
C LYS A 127 8.26 -23.09 11.40
N MET A 128 7.77 -21.96 11.90
CA MET A 128 6.34 -21.71 12.13
C MET A 128 5.68 -20.90 11.01
N VAL A 129 6.42 -20.03 10.32
CA VAL A 129 5.88 -19.25 9.19
C VAL A 129 5.92 -20.10 7.92
N LYS A 130 4.77 -20.29 7.29
CA LYS A 130 4.66 -20.96 5.99
C LYS A 130 4.09 -19.99 4.95
N PHE A 131 4.78 -19.88 3.83
CA PHE A 131 4.31 -19.11 2.68
C PHE A 131 3.39 -19.96 1.81
N LYS A 132 2.39 -19.31 1.21
CA LYS A 132 1.38 -19.95 0.36
C LYS A 132 1.56 -19.57 -1.09
N ASP A 133 1.33 -18.30 -1.40
CA ASP A 133 1.36 -17.77 -2.76
C ASP A 133 2.46 -16.71 -2.90
N ILE A 134 3.10 -16.68 -4.06
CA ILE A 134 4.05 -15.64 -4.47
C ILE A 134 3.50 -14.96 -5.71
N ILE A 135 3.29 -13.65 -5.63
CA ILE A 135 2.82 -12.81 -6.73
C ILE A 135 4.02 -12.04 -7.25
N THR A 136 4.40 -12.31 -8.49
CA THR A 136 5.53 -11.65 -9.15
C THR A 136 5.07 -10.41 -9.93
N PRO A 137 5.83 -9.31 -9.89
CA PRO A 137 5.47 -8.10 -10.63
C PRO A 137 5.60 -8.29 -12.13
N ASP A 138 4.67 -7.74 -12.91
CA ASP A 138 4.88 -7.46 -14.32
C ASP A 138 5.67 -6.16 -14.47
N MET A 139 6.95 -6.27 -14.85
CA MET A 139 7.84 -5.12 -14.96
C MET A 139 7.45 -4.13 -16.06
N ASN A 140 6.68 -4.57 -17.07
CA ASN A 140 6.12 -3.64 -18.07
C ASN A 140 5.02 -2.78 -17.45
N ASN A 141 4.20 -3.35 -16.57
CA ASN A 141 3.21 -2.58 -15.81
C ASN A 141 3.89 -1.69 -14.78
N HIS A 142 4.90 -2.18 -14.08
CA HIS A 142 5.68 -1.37 -13.14
C HIS A 142 6.23 -0.11 -13.78
N ASN A 143 6.87 -0.22 -14.94
CA ASN A 143 7.39 0.94 -15.65
C ASN A 143 6.29 1.95 -16.04
N LYS A 144 5.07 1.48 -16.37
CA LYS A 144 3.92 2.36 -16.63
C LYS A 144 3.40 3.00 -15.34
N TYR A 145 3.35 2.25 -14.24
CA TYR A 145 2.85 2.73 -12.95
C TYR A 145 3.71 3.83 -12.33
N LYS A 146 5.03 3.87 -12.62
CA LYS A 146 5.91 4.98 -12.20
C LYS A 146 5.33 6.35 -12.55
N PHE A 147 4.77 6.51 -13.74
CA PHE A 147 4.13 7.77 -14.15
C PHE A 147 2.93 8.10 -13.24
N PHE A 148 2.05 7.14 -12.98
CA PHE A 148 0.85 7.34 -12.18
C PHE A 148 1.15 7.60 -10.70
N VAL A 149 2.19 6.95 -10.15
CA VAL A 149 2.68 7.23 -8.79
C VAL A 149 3.18 8.68 -8.69
N ASN A 150 3.93 9.16 -9.68
CA ASN A 150 4.37 10.56 -9.69
C ASN A 150 3.16 11.52 -9.77
N GLN A 151 2.12 11.16 -10.52
CA GLN A 151 0.89 11.95 -10.57
C GLN A 151 0.11 11.88 -9.24
N TYR A 152 0.12 10.75 -8.55
CA TYR A 152 -0.44 10.60 -7.20
C TYR A 152 0.23 11.57 -6.22
N GLU A 153 1.57 11.56 -6.13
CA GLU A 153 2.34 12.48 -5.27
C GLU A 153 2.07 13.95 -5.63
N LYS A 154 2.07 14.27 -6.93
CA LYS A 154 1.75 15.63 -7.40
C LYS A 154 0.35 16.07 -6.98
N THR A 155 -0.62 15.15 -6.92
CA THR A 155 -2.00 15.46 -6.48
C THR A 155 -1.99 16.01 -5.05
N TYR A 156 -1.30 15.32 -4.14
CA TYR A 156 -1.16 15.78 -2.76
C TYR A 156 -0.45 17.13 -2.69
N LEU A 157 0.72 17.25 -3.32
CA LEU A 157 1.53 18.47 -3.26
C LEU A 157 0.80 19.70 -3.81
N SER A 158 -0.03 19.53 -4.84
CA SER A 158 -0.79 20.63 -5.45
C SER A 158 -2.03 21.05 -4.67
N LEU A 159 -2.56 20.19 -3.79
CA LEU A 159 -3.84 20.44 -3.11
C LEU A 159 -3.72 20.63 -1.60
N LYS A 160 -2.60 20.26 -0.98
CA LYS A 160 -2.40 20.32 0.48
C LYS A 160 -2.77 21.68 1.09
N ASP A 161 -2.38 22.78 0.46
CA ASP A 161 -2.61 24.13 1.02
C ASP A 161 -4.10 24.48 1.03
N SER A 162 -4.80 24.17 -0.06
CA SER A 162 -6.26 24.32 -0.13
C SER A 162 -7.00 23.39 0.83
N MET A 163 -6.49 22.17 1.05
CA MET A 163 -7.04 21.24 2.05
C MET A 163 -6.92 21.82 3.47
N TYR A 164 -5.77 22.40 3.82
CA TYR A 164 -5.57 23.08 5.10
C TYR A 164 -6.51 24.27 5.30
N GLU A 165 -6.70 25.09 4.26
CA GLU A 165 -7.61 26.25 4.32
C GLU A 165 -9.06 25.81 4.60
N ILE A 166 -9.54 24.77 3.91
CA ILE A 166 -10.89 24.23 4.10
C ILE A 166 -11.05 23.67 5.53
N ASP A 167 -10.09 22.87 6.00
CA ASP A 167 -10.17 22.27 7.33
C ASP A 167 -10.13 23.31 8.45
N LYS A 168 -9.27 24.34 8.30
CA LYS A 168 -9.23 25.49 9.22
C LYS A 168 -10.54 26.26 9.21
N TYR A 169 -11.16 26.47 8.05
CA TYR A 169 -12.45 27.15 7.98
C TYR A 169 -13.53 26.36 8.73
N ILE A 170 -13.63 25.05 8.50
CA ILE A 170 -14.61 24.17 9.17
C ILE A 170 -14.36 24.11 10.68
N SER A 171 -13.12 24.07 11.14
CA SER A 171 -12.78 24.00 12.57
C SER A 171 -13.08 25.28 13.35
N ASN A 172 -13.29 26.41 12.66
CA ASN A 172 -13.67 27.69 13.28
C ASN A 172 -15.18 27.97 13.22
N LEU A 173 -15.97 27.07 12.62
CA LEU A 173 -17.43 27.07 12.67
C LEU A 173 -17.92 26.36 13.93
#